data_AF-R5QCM4-F1
#
_entry.id   AF-R5QCM4-F1
#
_cell.length_a   1.000
_cell.length_b   1.000
_cell.length_c   1.000
_cell.angle_alpha   90.00
_cell.angle_beta   90.00
_cell.angle_gamma   90.00
#
_symmetry.space_group_name_H-M   'P 1'
#
loop_
_entity.id
_entity.type
_entity.pdbx_description
1 polymer ?
#
loop_
_entity_poly.entity_id
_entity_poly.type
_entity_poly.pdbx_seq_one_letter_code
_entity_poly.pdbx_strand_id
1 'polypeptide(L)' 'MSIGFDLCALDFSPIKGPEGNIEYLIHLKKSENEAGENLGGLDPVIVSDRAFETLAKQHA' A
#
# COMPACT_ATOMS: atom_id res chain seq x y z
N MET A 1 4.27 13.46 -15.67
CA MET A 1 3.58 12.33 -16.32
C MET A 1 2.81 11.62 -15.22
N SER A 2 1.49 11.48 -15.35
CA SER A 2 0.67 10.64 -14.48
C SER A 2 0.23 9.40 -15.25
N ILE A 3 -0.10 8.31 -14.55
CA ILE A 3 -0.33 6.98 -15.14
C ILE A 3 -1.82 6.61 -15.25
N GLY A 4 -2.74 7.51 -14.89
CA GLY A 4 -4.19 7.32 -15.05
C GLY A 4 -4.79 6.21 -14.19
N PHE A 5 -4.41 6.09 -12.91
CA PHE A 5 -5.02 5.13 -11.97
C PHE A 5 -5.50 5.81 -10.69
N ASP A 6 -6.75 5.52 -10.31
CA ASP A 6 -7.30 5.89 -9.02
C ASP A 6 -6.82 4.92 -7.94
N LEU A 7 -6.55 5.45 -6.75
CA LEU A 7 -6.12 4.68 -5.60
C LEU A 7 -7.34 4.27 -4.77
N CYS A 8 -7.70 3.00 -4.81
CA CYS A 8 -8.91 2.49 -4.14
C CYS A 8 -8.64 1.95 -2.73
N ALA A 9 -7.52 1.25 -2.54
CA ALA A 9 -7.12 0.70 -1.25
C ALA A 9 -5.59 0.54 -1.16
N LEU A 10 -5.05 0.64 0.04
CA LEU A 10 -3.66 0.34 0.37
C LEU A 10 -3.64 -0.51 1.65
N ASP A 11 -2.94 -1.63 1.59
CA ASP A 11 -2.68 -2.50 2.74
C ASP A 11 -1.26 -3.09 2.63
N PHE A 12 -0.85 -3.89 3.61
CA PHE A 12 0.41 -4.63 3.56
C PHE A 12 0.20 -6.12 3.28
N SER A 13 1.18 -6.74 2.64
CA SER A 13 1.20 -8.19 2.44
C SER A 13 1.25 -8.89 3.80
N PRO A 14 0.46 -9.96 4.02
CA PRO A 14 0.49 -10.69 5.29
C PRO A 14 1.80 -11.45 5.52
N ILE A 15 2.63 -11.59 4.49
CA ILE A 15 3.95 -12.23 4.53
C ILE A 15 5.03 -11.24 4.13
N LYS A 16 6.23 -11.43 4.69
CA LYS A 16 7.42 -10.70 4.26
C LYS A 16 7.89 -11.27 2.93
N GLY A 17 8.41 -10.38 2.08
CA GLY A 17 9.08 -10.75 0.86
C GLY A 17 10.46 -11.39 1.11
N PRO A 18 11.22 -11.64 0.04
CA PRO A 18 12.62 -12.04 0.13
C PRO A 18 13.40 -11.11 1.06
N GLU A 19 14.36 -11.68 1.79
CA GLU A 19 15.21 -10.96 2.77
C GLU A 19 14.47 -10.36 3.97
N GLY A 20 13.17 -10.66 4.13
CA GLY A 20 12.38 -10.16 5.26
C GLY A 20 11.77 -8.77 5.04
N ASN A 21 11.73 -8.29 3.79
CA ASN A 21 11.14 -7.00 3.45
C ASN A 21 9.62 -6.98 3.70
N ILE A 22 9.10 -5.86 4.22
CA ILE A 22 7.66 -5.61 4.27
C ILE A 22 7.21 -5.20 2.87
N GLU A 23 6.23 -5.91 2.32
CA GLU A 23 5.65 -5.63 1.00
C GLU A 23 4.24 -5.07 1.13
N TYR A 24 3.78 -4.30 0.14
CA TYR A 24 2.49 -3.63 0.16
C TYR A 24 1.58 -4.10 -0.97
N LEU A 25 0.27 -4.10 -0.70
CA LEU A 25 -0.78 -4.41 -1.65
C LEU A 25 -1.55 -3.13 -1.96
N ILE A 26 -1.65 -2.80 -3.23
CA ILE A 26 -2.40 -1.62 -3.69
C ILE A 26 -3.48 -2.03 -4.66
N HIS A 27 -4.71 -1.57 -4.41
CA HIS A 27 -5.83 -1.73 -5.32
C HIS A 27 -5.95 -0.46 -6.17
N LEU A 28 -5.68 -0.61 -7.45
CA LEU A 28 -5.76 0.45 -8.45
C LEU A 28 -6.97 0.21 -9.36
N LYS A 29 -7.63 1.29 -9.74
CA LYS A 29 -8.65 1.30 -10.79
C LYS A 29 -8.20 2.21 -11.91
N LYS A 30 -8.35 1.78 -13.18
CA LYS A 30 -8.07 2.64 -14.32
C LYS A 30 -8.97 3.89 -14.24
N SER A 31 -8.35 5.06 -14.32
CA SER A 31 -9.03 6.34 -14.38
C SER A 31 -9.31 6.71 -15.83
N GLU A 32 -10.39 7.47 -16.06
CA GLU A 32 -10.67 8.08 -17.37
C GLU A 32 -9.84 9.36 -17.58
N ASN A 33 -9.20 9.86 -16.52
CA ASN A 33 -8.35 11.05 -16.54
C ASN A 33 -6.86 10.67 -16.66
N GLU A 34 -6.04 11.60 -17.16
CA GLU A 34 -4.58 11.42 -17.21
C GLU A 34 -3.97 11.25 -15.80
N ALA A 35 -4.59 11.87 -14.79
CA ALA A 35 -4.26 11.69 -13.38
C ALA A 35 -5.44 11.08 -12.62
N GLY A 36 -5.15 10.04 -11.84
CA GLY A 36 -6.16 9.45 -10.97
C GLY A 36 -6.24 10.11 -9.60
N GLU A 37 -7.26 9.73 -8.84
CA GLU A 37 -7.60 10.31 -7.55
C GLU A 37 -7.36 9.35 -6.38
N ASN A 38 -7.13 9.90 -5.18
CA ASN A 38 -7.08 9.11 -3.95
C ASN A 38 -8.50 8.86 -3.41
N LEU A 39 -9.21 7.93 -4.05
CA LEU A 39 -10.59 7.59 -3.69
C LEU A 39 -10.70 6.87 -2.34
N GLY A 40 -9.67 6.13 -1.96
CA GLY A 40 -9.62 5.39 -0.70
C GLY A 40 -9.27 6.24 0.53
N GLY A 41 -9.00 7.55 0.36
CA GLY A 41 -8.53 8.41 1.45
C GLY A 41 -7.25 7.87 2.09
N LEU A 42 -6.38 7.28 1.27
CA LEU A 42 -5.25 6.49 1.72
C LEU A 42 -4.17 7.37 2.35
N ASP A 43 -3.71 6.95 3.54
CA ASP A 43 -2.53 7.48 4.21
C ASP A 43 -1.48 6.36 4.31
N PRO A 44 -0.37 6.45 3.56
CA PRO A 44 0.67 5.43 3.58
C PRO A 44 1.37 5.31 4.94
N VAL A 45 1.37 6.36 5.77
CA VAL A 45 1.99 6.31 7.10
C VAL A 45 1.24 5.34 8.00
N ILE A 46 -0.10 5.43 8.03
CA ILE A 46 -0.95 4.55 8.84
C ILE A 46 -0.75 3.08 8.46
N VAL A 47 -0.66 2.78 7.16
CA VAL A 47 -0.47 1.40 6.69
C VAL A 47 0.94 0.90 7.00
N SER A 48 1.95 1.76 6.83
CA SER A 48 3.34 1.41 7.14
C SER A 48 3.54 1.10 8.63
N ASP A 49 2.97 1.92 9.51
CA ASP A 49 3.03 1.70 10.96
C ASP A 49 2.38 0.37 11.34
N ARG A 50 1.17 0.10 10.83
CA ARG A 50 0.48 -1.20 11.06
C ARG A 50 1.29 -2.39 10.55
N ALA A 51 1.93 -2.26 9.39
CA ALA A 51 2.75 -3.31 8.81
C ALA A 51 3.99 -3.59 9.67
N PHE A 52 4.66 -2.53 10.12
CA PHE A 52 5.82 -2.64 11.00
C PHE A 52 5.46 -3.29 12.34
N GLU A 53 4.37 -2.87 12.97
CA GLU A 53 3.91 -3.47 14.23
C GLU A 53 3.58 -4.96 14.09
N THR A 54 2.96 -5.35 12.98
CA THR A 54 2.51 -6.72 12.74
C THR A 54 3.67 -7.65 12.37
N LEU A 55 4.58 -7.19 11.51
CA LEU A 55 5.57 -8.06 10.87
C LEU A 55 6.98 -7.89 11.46
N ALA A 56 7.38 -6.69 11.88
CA ALA A 56 8.74 -6.46 12.36
C ALA A 56 8.96 -6.96 13.80
N LYS A 57 7.91 -6.93 14.65
CA LYS A 57 8.01 -7.31 16.08
C LYS A 57 8.08 -8.82 16.36
N GLN A 58 8.09 -9.70 15.34
CA GLN A 58 8.05 -11.17 15.53
C GLN A 58 9.36 -11.83 16.02
N HIS A 59 10.42 -11.07 16.31
CA HIS A 59 11.62 -11.58 16.98
C HIS A 59 12.10 -10.58 18.04
N ALA A 60 11.48 -10.62 19.21
CA ALA A 60 12.05 -10.11 20.47
C ALA A 60 12.04 -11.25 21.49
#